data_AF-A0A4R6TDX1-F1
#
_entry.id   AF-A0A4R6TDX1-F1
#
_cell.length_a   1.000
_cell.length_b   1.000
_cell.length_c   1.000
_cell.angle_alpha   90.00
_cell.angle_beta   90.00
_cell.angle_gamma   90.00
#
_symmetry.space_group_name_H-M   'P 1'
#
loop_
_entity.id
_entity.type
_entity.pdbx_description
1 polymer ?
#
loop_
_entity_poly.entity_id
_entity_poly.type
_entity_poly.pdbx_seq_one_letter_code
_entity_poly.pdbx_strand_id
1 'polypeptide(L)'
;MDRKPDYGIDGRDGCVVMGEISMDIYGFENGKSIRGKVFGSETRDPLVNAKLTLFIDQEGSTKKIEIVANEDGIYQSVLNGKLSKIEVDYIAYRTLRIDIGKL
;
A
#
# COMPACT_ATOMS: atom_id res chain seq x y z
N MET A 1 -26.71 -42.51 -4.41
CA MET A 1 -26.58 -42.02 -3.02
C MET A 1 -26.03 -40.62 -3.10
N ASP A 2 -26.92 -39.63 -3.07
CA ASP A 2 -26.53 -38.21 -3.11
C ASP A 2 -26.23 -37.70 -1.71
N ARG A 3 -25.12 -36.98 -1.58
CA ARG A 3 -24.73 -36.31 -0.33
C ARG A 3 -25.62 -35.08 -0.14
N LYS A 4 -26.48 -35.11 0.89
CA LYS A 4 -27.13 -33.90 1.42
C LYS A 4 -26.11 -33.13 2.26
N PRO A 5 -25.84 -31.85 1.97
CA PRO A 5 -25.04 -31.00 2.85
C PRO A 5 -25.84 -30.64 4.11
N ASP A 6 -25.29 -30.92 5.30
CA ASP A 6 -25.89 -30.61 6.61
C ASP A 6 -25.75 -29.13 7.03
N TYR A 7 -25.24 -28.28 6.16
CA TYR A 7 -25.18 -26.83 6.38
C TYR A 7 -25.89 -26.13 5.24
N GLY A 8 -27.15 -25.78 5.49
CA GLY A 8 -27.96 -24.98 4.59
C GLY A 8 -27.49 -23.54 4.58
N ILE A 9 -26.71 -23.17 3.57
CA ILE A 9 -26.76 -21.83 2.96
C ILE A 9 -26.57 -22.02 1.46
N ASP A 10 -27.68 -21.97 0.72
CA ASP A 10 -27.71 -21.94 -0.75
C ASP A 10 -27.41 -20.51 -1.26
N GLY A 11 -26.33 -19.92 -0.73
CA GLY A 11 -25.86 -18.59 -1.07
C GLY A 11 -24.61 -18.73 -1.95
N ARG A 12 -24.66 -18.13 -3.15
CA ARG A 12 -23.53 -18.09 -4.10
C ARG A 12 -22.22 -17.79 -3.37
N ASP A 13 -21.17 -18.54 -3.72
CA ASP A 13 -19.81 -18.39 -3.22
C ASP A 13 -19.47 -16.93 -2.88
N GLY A 14 -19.10 -16.70 -1.61
CA GLY A 14 -18.79 -15.38 -1.08
C GLY A 14 -17.71 -14.70 -1.91
N CYS A 15 -18.05 -13.59 -2.57
CA CYS A 15 -17.07 -12.73 -3.21
C CYS A 15 -16.19 -12.11 -2.12
N VAL A 16 -14.94 -12.55 -2.02
CA VAL A 16 -13.95 -11.88 -1.18
C VAL A 16 -13.57 -10.58 -1.88
N VAL A 17 -14.14 -9.47 -1.42
CA VAL A 17 -13.82 -8.13 -1.91
C VAL A 17 -12.61 -7.62 -1.14
N MET A 18 -11.48 -7.41 -1.84
CA MET A 18 -10.31 -6.75 -1.25
C MET A 18 -10.53 -5.25 -1.21
N GLY A 19 -10.17 -4.61 -0.10
CA GLY A 19 -10.23 -3.16 0.04
C GLY A 19 -9.23 -2.46 -0.89
N GLU A 20 -9.46 -1.17 -1.13
CA GLU A 20 -8.56 -0.32 -1.91
C GLU A 20 -7.77 0.61 -1.00
N ILE A 21 -6.49 0.81 -1.30
CA ILE A 21 -5.58 1.68 -0.55
C ILE A 21 -5.53 3.05 -1.24
N SER A 22 -5.62 4.11 -0.45
CA SER A 22 -5.34 5.48 -0.85
C SER A 22 -4.13 6.03 -0.10
N MET A 23 -3.49 7.02 -0.70
CA MET A 23 -2.28 7.66 -0.18
C MET A 23 -2.33 9.16 -0.42
N ASP A 24 -1.94 9.93 0.60
CA ASP A 24 -1.62 11.35 0.46
C ASP A 24 -0.12 11.57 0.65
N ILE A 25 0.45 12.47 -0.14
CA ILE A 25 1.86 12.91 -0.03
C ILE A 25 1.86 14.36 0.46
N TYR A 26 2.26 14.57 1.72
CA TYR A 26 2.28 15.90 2.34
C TYR A 26 3.61 16.62 2.18
N GLY A 27 4.70 15.87 2.05
CA GLY A 27 6.03 16.40 1.86
C GLY A 27 6.79 15.52 0.89
N PHE A 28 7.22 16.10 -0.23
CA PHE A 28 8.06 15.41 -1.20
C PHE A 28 9.15 16.35 -1.69
N GLU A 29 10.35 16.13 -1.17
CA GLU A 29 11.58 16.71 -1.71
C GLU A 29 12.33 15.59 -2.43
N ASN A 30 12.12 15.52 -3.75
CA ASN A 30 12.73 14.46 -4.56
C ASN A 30 14.25 14.45 -4.38
N GLY A 31 14.82 13.28 -4.10
CA GLY A 31 16.24 13.15 -3.77
C GLY A 31 16.59 13.31 -2.29
N LYS A 32 15.65 13.73 -1.43
CA LYS A 32 15.92 14.04 -0.01
C LYS A 32 14.95 13.39 0.96
N SER A 33 13.64 13.54 0.78
CA SER A 33 12.68 13.02 1.74
C SER A 33 11.28 12.85 1.14
N ILE A 34 10.53 11.94 1.75
CA ILE A 34 9.11 11.77 1.51
C ILE A 34 8.37 11.57 2.83
N ARG A 35 7.18 12.18 2.93
CA ARG A 35 6.26 12.03 4.05
C ARG A 35 4.82 12.06 3.55
N GLY A 36 3.99 11.20 4.11
CA GLY A 36 2.58 11.13 3.76
C GLY A 36 1.76 10.27 4.71
N LYS A 37 0.54 9.94 4.29
CA LYS A 37 -0.36 9.06 5.02
C LYS A 37 -0.98 8.03 4.07
N VAL A 38 -1.17 6.82 4.55
CA VAL A 38 -1.92 5.74 3.88
C VAL A 38 -3.19 5.42 4.65
N PHE A 39 -4.28 5.22 3.93
CA PHE A 39 -5.60 4.98 4.50
C PHE A 39 -6.44 4.13 3.54
N GLY A 40 -7.49 3.48 4.06
CA GLY A 40 -8.46 2.78 3.23
C GLY A 40 -9.24 3.78 2.36
N SER A 41 -9.33 3.53 1.05
CA SER A 41 -10.03 4.43 0.12
C SER A 41 -11.50 4.64 0.51
N GLU A 42 -12.16 3.58 0.97
CA GLU A 42 -13.58 3.59 1.33
C GLU A 42 -13.81 4.08 2.76
N THR A 43 -13.10 3.51 3.74
CA THR A 43 -13.34 3.81 5.16
C THR A 43 -12.68 5.11 5.62
N ARG A 44 -11.65 5.57 4.90
CA ARG A 44 -10.74 6.66 5.30
C ARG A 44 -9.96 6.37 6.60
N ASP A 45 -10.02 5.15 7.11
CA ASP A 45 -9.27 4.74 8.30
C ASP A 45 -7.77 4.63 7.98
N PRO A 46 -6.90 5.03 8.92
CA PRO A 46 -5.45 4.87 8.75
C PRO A 46 -5.07 3.39 8.63
N LEU A 47 -4.20 3.06 7.67
CA LEU A 47 -3.66 1.71 7.55
C LEU A 47 -2.41 1.56 8.43
N VAL A 48 -2.65 1.19 9.69
CA VAL A 48 -1.60 1.01 10.70
C VAL A 48 -0.70 -0.16 10.33
N ASN A 49 0.62 0.04 10.39
CA ASN A 49 1.63 -0.95 9.99
C ASN A 49 1.59 -1.35 8.51
N ALA A 50 1.00 -0.53 7.64
CA ALA A 50 1.13 -0.73 6.20
C ALA A 50 2.60 -0.74 5.79
N LYS A 51 2.97 -1.70 4.94
CA LYS A 51 4.33 -1.84 4.44
C LYS A 51 4.46 -1.00 3.16
N LEU A 52 5.42 -0.08 3.14
CA LEU A 52 5.75 0.69 1.95
C LEU A 52 7.13 0.28 1.44
N THR A 53 7.22 -0.02 0.15
CA THR A 53 8.48 -0.26 -0.55
C THR A 53 8.75 0.90 -1.49
N LEU A 54 9.80 1.66 -1.17
CA LEU A 54 10.28 2.80 -1.95
C LEU A 54 11.38 2.34 -2.91
N PHE A 55 11.24 2.62 -4.19
CA PHE A 55 12.24 2.33 -5.22
C PHE A 55 12.97 3.63 -5.55
N ILE A 56 14.28 3.64 -5.30
CA ILE A 56 15.12 4.83 -5.35
C ILE A 56 16.25 4.59 -6.36
N ASP A 57 16.28 5.41 -7.40
CA ASP A 57 17.34 5.38 -8.40
C ASP A 57 18.54 6.20 -7.91
N GLN A 58 19.68 5.52 -7.76
CA GLN A 58 20.95 6.10 -7.31
C GLN A 58 22.11 5.43 -8.07
N GLU A 59 23.03 6.24 -8.61
CA GLU A 59 24.28 5.78 -9.23
C GLU A 59 24.09 4.70 -10.33
N GLY A 60 23.02 4.81 -11.12
CA GLY A 60 22.72 3.87 -12.20
C GLY A 60 22.10 2.53 -11.74
N SER A 61 21.72 2.43 -10.46
CA SER A 61 21.02 1.27 -9.89
C SER A 61 19.74 1.69 -9.17
N THR A 62 18.77 0.77 -9.06
CA THR A 62 17.55 1.00 -8.25
C THR A 62 17.68 0.26 -6.91
N LYS A 63 17.70 1.01 -5.81
CA LYS A 63 17.65 0.47 -4.44
C LYS A 63 16.21 0.41 -3.95
N LYS A 64 15.94 -0.53 -3.04
CA LYS A 64 14.65 -0.64 -2.36
C LYS A 64 14.82 -0.30 -0.89
N ILE A 65 13.97 0.57 -0.37
CA ILE A 65 13.86 0.84 1.06
C ILE A 65 12.46 0.44 1.51
N GLU A 66 12.39 -0.40 2.54
CA GLU A 66 11.13 -0.77 3.16
C GLU A 66 10.92 0.08 4.41
N ILE A 67 9.75 0.69 4.52
CA ILE A 67 9.31 1.43 5.70
C ILE A 67 7.91 0.96 6.11
N VAL A 68 7.54 1.25 7.34
CA VAL A 68 6.24 0.86 7.91
C VAL A 68 5.52 2.13 8.36
N ALA A 69 4.23 2.23 8.04
CA ALA A 69 3.39 3.31 8.53
C ALA A 69 3.10 3.16 10.03
N ASN A 70 3.06 4.27 10.76
CA ASN A 70 2.78 4.26 12.20
C ASN A 70 1.29 4.05 12.52
N GLU A 71 0.91 4.22 13.79
CA GLU A 71 -0.48 4.09 14.30
C GLU A 71 -1.48 5.08 13.68
N ASP A 72 -1.01 6.17 13.09
CA ASP A 72 -1.84 7.15 12.37
C ASP A 72 -1.84 6.91 10.86
N GLY A 73 -1.23 5.81 10.39
CA GLY A 73 -1.01 5.52 8.97
C GLY A 73 0.01 6.45 8.32
N ILE A 74 0.80 7.20 9.11
CA ILE A 74 1.80 8.14 8.61
C ILE A 74 3.08 7.38 8.28
N TYR A 75 3.64 7.68 7.11
CA TYR A 75 4.95 7.19 6.68
C TYR A 75 5.90 8.35 6.44
N GLN A 76 7.19 8.12 6.71
CA GLN A 76 8.26 9.07 6.46
C GLN A 76 9.56 8.34 6.16
N SER A 77 10.32 8.84 5.19
CA SER A 77 11.66 8.35 4.91
C SER A 77 12.57 9.44 4.36
N VAL A 78 13.85 9.33 4.67
CA VAL A 78 14.92 10.10 4.03
C VAL A 78 15.34 9.32 2.78
N LEU A 79 15.43 10.02 1.66
CA LEU A 79 15.81 9.47 0.37
C LEU A 79 17.25 9.86 0.09
N ASN A 80 18.02 8.93 -0.47
CA ASN A 80 19.32 9.20 -1.08
C ASN A 80 19.26 8.74 -2.54
N GLY A 81 18.83 9.65 -3.41
CA GLY A 81 18.54 9.34 -4.82
C GLY A 81 17.09 9.64 -5.21
N LYS A 82 16.80 9.54 -6.50
CA LYS A 82 15.50 9.93 -7.06
C LYS A 82 14.46 8.84 -6.78
N LEU A 83 13.33 9.20 -6.19
CA LEU A 83 12.23 8.25 -6.02
C LEU A 83 11.57 7.97 -7.37
N SER A 84 11.50 6.70 -7.77
CA SER A 84 10.93 6.29 -9.04
C SER A 84 9.59 5.58 -8.89
N LYS A 85 9.42 4.79 -7.83
CA LYS A 85 8.19 4.04 -7.56
C LYS A 85 7.92 3.87 -6.07
N ILE A 86 6.65 3.81 -5.71
CA ILE A 86 6.16 3.45 -4.38
C ILE A 86 5.22 2.25 -4.52
N GLU A 87 5.40 1.25 -3.69
CA GLU A 87 4.42 0.16 -3.50
C GLU A 87 3.95 0.16 -2.05
N VAL A 88 2.64 0.01 -1.83
CA VAL A 88 2.04 -0.11 -0.50
C VAL A 88 1.27 -1.41 -0.42
N ASP A 89 1.58 -2.20 0.59
CA ASP A 89 0.93 -3.48 0.86
C ASP A 89 0.28 -3.49 2.24
N TYR A 90 -0.93 -4.04 2.30
CA TYR A 90 -1.69 -4.18 3.54
C TYR A 90 -2.66 -5.36 3.47
N ILE A 91 -2.85 -6.05 4.60
CA ILE A 91 -3.64 -7.28 4.68
C ILE A 91 -5.10 -7.01 4.29
N ALA A 92 -5.64 -7.84 3.40
CA ALA A 92 -7.00 -7.74 2.85
C ALA A 92 -7.25 -6.54 1.93
N TYR A 93 -6.19 -5.84 1.51
CA TYR A 93 -6.27 -4.75 0.53
C TYR A 93 -5.49 -5.09 -0.73
N ARG A 94 -5.86 -4.46 -1.85
CA ARG A 94 -5.08 -4.49 -3.09
C ARG A 94 -3.83 -3.65 -2.93
N THR A 95 -2.68 -4.19 -3.33
CA THR A 95 -1.41 -3.45 -3.34
C THR A 95 -1.52 -2.20 -4.21
N LEU A 96 -1.25 -1.04 -3.63
CA LEU A 96 -1.16 0.22 -4.37
C LEU A 96 0.23 0.36 -4.98
N ARG A 97 0.30 0.69 -6.27
CA ARG A 97 1.56 0.95 -6.99
C ARG A 97 1.51 2.31 -7.65
N ILE A 98 2.50 3.15 -7.36
CA ILE A 98 2.59 4.50 -7.89
C ILE A 98 3.94 4.65 -8.60
N ASP A 99 3.90 4.94 -9.90
CA ASP A 99 5.08 5.28 -10.70
C ASP A 99 5.26 6.82 -10.68
N ILE A 100 6.25 7.32 -9.94
CA ILE A 100 6.50 8.76 -9.78
C ILE A 100 6.93 9.43 -11.09
N GLY A 101 7.57 8.68 -11.99
CA GLY A 101 7.96 9.20 -13.32
C GLY A 101 6.80 9.47 -14.28
N LYS A 102 5.56 9.13 -13.92
CA LYS A 102 4.34 9.34 -14.73
C LYS A 102 3.36 10.34 -14.12
N LEU A 103 3.71 10.95 -12.99
CA LEU A 103 3.01 12.07 -12.35
C LEU A 103 3.49 13.39 -12.96
#